data_AF-A0A392TG15-F1
#
_entry.id   AF-A0A392TG15-F1
#
_cell.length_a   1.000
_cell.length_b   1.000
_cell.length_c   1.000
_cell.angle_alpha   90.00
_cell.angle_beta   90.00
_cell.angle_gamma   90.00
#
_symmetry.space_group_name_H-M   'P 1'
#
loop_
_entity.id
_entity.type
_entity.pdbx_description
1 polymer ?
#
loop_
_entity_poly.entity_id
_entity_poly.type
_entity_poly.pdbx_seq_one_letter_code
_entity_poly.pdbx_strand_id
1 'polypeptide(L)' 'RKEVLKVLKKNARRRRGRNSGSRSSETAPQVSTGVSSLSASVNNDWKNWVAMQGNAQLAEDDVRDIGDVIGVKFT' A
#
# COMPACT_ATOMS: atom_id res chain seq x y z
N ARG A 1 -8.13 9.31 9.57
CA ARG A 1 -7.14 9.69 8.52
C ARG A 1 -5.79 10.10 9.11
N LYS A 2 -5.68 11.18 9.91
CA LYS A 2 -4.41 11.68 10.48
C LYS A 2 -3.54 10.63 11.20
N GLU A 3 -4.13 9.80 12.07
CA GLU A 3 -3.38 8.75 12.78
C GLU A 3 -2.81 7.67 11.84
N VAL A 4 -3.56 7.29 10.80
CA VAL A 4 -3.10 6.33 9.79
C VAL A 4 -1.89 6.89 9.04
N LEU A 5 -1.96 8.15 8.57
CA LEU A 5 -0.85 8.81 7.89
C LEU A 5 0.39 8.91 8.80
N LYS A 6 0.20 9.18 10.09
CA LYS A 6 1.29 9.22 11.09
C LYS A 6 1.97 7.86 11.25
N VAL A 7 1.20 6.78 11.32
CA VAL A 7 1.71 5.41 11.39
C VAL A 7 2.43 5.05 10.10
N LEU A 8 1.85 5.33 8.93
CA LEU A 8 2.47 5.08 7.63
C LEU A 8 3.80 5.84 7.49
N LYS A 9 3.84 7.12 7.83
CA LYS A 9 5.07 7.94 7.83
C LYS A 9 6.14 7.40 8.79
N LYS A 10 5.75 6.89 9.96
CA LYS A 10 6.66 6.24 10.91
C LYS A 10 7.26 4.96 10.30
N ASN A 11 6.44 4.14 9.66
CA ASN A 11 6.87 2.89 9.03
C ASN A 11 7.75 3.14 7.79
N ALA A 12 7.39 4.09 6.93
CA ALA A 12 8.17 4.48 5.76
C ALA A 12 9.59 4.92 6.16
N ARG A 13 9.71 5.77 7.19
CA ARG A 13 11.01 6.18 7.75
C ARG A 13 11.81 5.00 8.32
N ARG A 14 11.17 4.09 9.05
CA ARG A 14 11.84 2.89 9.60
C ARG A 14 12.40 1.98 8.51
N ARG A 15 11.69 1.82 7.38
CA ARG A 15 12.18 1.07 6.22
C ARG A 15 13.42 1.73 5.61
N ARG A 16 13.40 3.07 5.45
CA ARG A 16 14.54 3.83 4.92
C ARG A 16 15.79 3.77 5.81
N GLY A 17 15.62 3.88 7.13
CA GLY A 17 16.72 3.84 8.10
C GLY A 17 17.36 2.46 8.30
N ARG A 18 16.69 1.38 7.87
CA ARG A 18 17.24 0.01 7.90
C ARG A 18 18.13 -0.32 6.69
N ASN A 19 18.36 0.62 5.78
CA ASN A 19 19.08 0.41 4.52
C ASN A 19 20.60 0.68 4.61
N SER A 20 21.22 0.62 5.80
CA SER A 20 22.64 0.94 6.01
C SER A 20 23.47 -0.25 6.53
N GLY A 21 23.33 -1.41 5.91
CA GLY A 21 24.19 -2.54 6.20
C GLY A 21 23.90 -3.69 5.25
N SER A 22 24.90 -4.09 4.49
CA SER A 22 24.93 -5.33 3.72
C SER A 22 24.46 -6.49 4.60
N ARG A 23 23.22 -6.92 4.40
CA ARG A 23 22.75 -8.22 4.85
C ARG A 23 22.05 -8.80 3.65
N SER A 24 22.67 -9.84 3.12
CA SER A 24 22.18 -10.66 2.02
C SER A 24 20.67 -10.83 2.11
N SER A 25 20.03 -10.78 0.95
CA SER A 25 18.63 -11.11 0.76
C SER A 25 18.35 -12.47 1.41
N GLU A 26 17.92 -12.47 2.66
CA GLU A 26 17.05 -13.52 3.18
C GLU A 26 15.72 -13.25 2.48
N THR A 27 15.58 -13.89 1.33
CA THR A 27 14.28 -14.18 0.75
C THR A 27 13.41 -14.69 1.90
N ALA A 28 12.45 -13.88 2.35
CA ALA A 28 11.28 -14.41 3.04
C ALA A 28 10.83 -15.65 2.25
N PRO A 29 10.45 -16.77 2.90
CA PRO A 29 10.03 -17.96 2.17
C PRO A 29 9.02 -17.50 1.14
N GLN A 30 9.44 -17.59 -0.12
CA GLN A 30 8.57 -17.48 -1.27
C GLN A 30 7.53 -18.55 -1.00
N VAL A 31 6.39 -18.16 -0.44
CA VAL A 31 5.18 -18.97 -0.53
C VAL A 31 5.04 -19.13 -2.02
N SER A 32 5.41 -20.32 -2.50
CA SER A 32 5.25 -20.73 -3.87
C SER A 32 3.80 -20.43 -4.19
N THR A 33 3.59 -19.27 -4.80
CA THR A 33 2.33 -18.93 -5.41
C THR A 33 2.39 -19.76 -6.67
N GLY A 34 2.07 -21.05 -6.47
CA GLY A 34 1.55 -21.86 -7.54
C GLY A 34 0.57 -20.97 -8.26
N VAL A 35 0.75 -20.90 -9.57
CA VAL A 35 -0.20 -20.38 -10.54
C VAL A 35 -1.50 -21.18 -10.41
N SER A 36 -2.17 -21.03 -9.28
CA SER A 36 -3.55 -21.37 -9.09
C SER A 36 -4.25 -20.18 -9.70
N SER A 37 -4.77 -20.35 -10.90
CA SER A 37 -5.57 -19.37 -11.61
C SER A 37 -6.32 -18.50 -10.60
N LEU A 38 -5.88 -17.25 -10.43
CA LEU A 38 -6.67 -16.22 -9.79
C LEU A 38 -7.86 -16.08 -10.71
N SER A 39 -8.89 -16.90 -10.52
CA SER A 39 -10.24 -16.59 -10.96
C SER A 39 -10.43 -15.17 -10.48
N ALA A 40 -10.44 -14.22 -11.40
CA ALA A 40 -10.46 -12.81 -11.09
C ALA A 40 -11.74 -12.58 -10.28
N SER A 41 -11.61 -12.71 -8.95
CA SER A 41 -12.62 -12.27 -8.01
C SER A 41 -12.86 -10.85 -8.44
N VAL A 42 -14.07 -10.57 -8.90
CA VAL A 42 -14.47 -9.23 -9.28
C VAL A 42 -14.40 -8.43 -8.00
N ASN A 43 -13.22 -7.90 -7.73
CA ASN A 43 -12.94 -7.26 -6.48
C ASN A 43 -13.55 -5.86 -6.58
N ASN A 44 -14.71 -5.69 -5.92
CA ASN A 44 -15.42 -4.43 -5.83
C ASN A 44 -14.88 -3.52 -4.73
N ASP A 45 -13.71 -3.82 -4.13
CA ASP A 45 -13.11 -3.02 -3.05
C ASP A 45 -12.99 -1.55 -3.43
N TRP A 46 -12.63 -1.23 -4.68
CA TRP A 46 -12.54 0.16 -5.14
C TRP A 46 -13.92 0.85 -5.14
N LYS A 47 -14.97 0.16 -5.59
CA LYS A 47 -16.34 0.70 -5.59
C LYS A 47 -16.86 0.89 -4.17
N ASN A 48 -16.58 -0.07 -3.30
CA ASN A 48 -16.95 -0.02 -1.89
C ASN A 48 -16.20 1.10 -1.16
N TRP A 49 -14.93 1.33 -1.49
CA TRP A 49 -14.15 2.43 -0.94
C TRP A 49 -14.71 3.79 -1.35
N VAL A 50 -15.06 3.96 -2.64
CA VAL A 50 -15.73 5.18 -3.13
C VAL A 50 -17.08 5.39 -2.44
N ALA A 51 -17.87 4.33 -2.29
CA ALA A 51 -19.16 4.38 -1.60
C ALA A 51 -19.01 4.80 -0.12
N MET A 52 -18.02 4.28 0.60
CA MET A 52 -17.71 4.67 1.98
C MET A 52 -17.32 6.14 2.11
N GLN A 53 -16.61 6.69 1.13
CA GLN A 53 -16.19 8.09 1.14
C GLN A 53 -17.34 9.05 0.79
N GLY A 54 -18.41 8.56 0.18
CA GLY A 54 -19.56 9.33 -0.29
C GLY A 54 -19.26 10.23 -1.50
N ASN A 55 -18.01 10.26 -1.98
CA ASN A 55 -17.55 11.05 -3.11
C ASN A 55 -16.29 10.43 -3.72
N ALA A 56 -16.27 10.28 -5.04
CA ALA A 56 -15.11 9.78 -5.78
C ALA A 56 -13.87 10.66 -5.58
N GLN A 57 -14.04 11.99 -5.56
CA GLN A 57 -12.91 12.90 -5.37
C GLN A 57 -12.22 12.71 -4.02
N LEU A 58 -13.00 12.48 -2.96
CA LEU A 58 -12.46 12.21 -1.62
C LEU A 58 -11.76 10.85 -1.51
N ALA A 59 -12.17 9.88 -2.34
CA ALA A 59 -11.50 8.59 -2.42
C ALA A 59 -10.16 8.71 -3.14
N GLU A 60 -10.11 9.48 -4.23
CA GLU A 60 -8.88 9.80 -4.95
C GLU A 60 -7.88 10.58 -4.08
N ASP A 61 -8.35 11.59 -3.35
CA ASP A 61 -7.51 12.38 -2.45
C ASP A 61 -6.90 11.50 -1.34
N ASP A 62 -7.70 10.59 -0.75
CA ASP A 62 -7.19 9.64 0.25
C ASP A 62 -6.10 8.73 -0.32
N VAL A 63 -6.28 8.22 -1.54
CA VAL A 63 -5.27 7.38 -2.21
C VAL A 63 -4.00 8.17 -2.51
N ARG A 64 -4.15 9.43 -2.95
CA ARG A 64 -3.02 10.31 -3.26
C ARG A 64 -2.21 10.65 -2.00
N ASP A 65 -2.89 11.02 -0.91
CA ASP A 65 -2.26 11.34 0.38
C ASP A 65 -1.51 10.13 0.97
N ILE A 66 -2.12 8.94 0.90
CA ILE A 66 -1.47 7.69 1.32
C ILE A 66 -0.24 7.42 0.45
N GLY A 67 -0.39 7.56 -0.87
CA GLY A 67 0.67 7.38 -1.86
C GLY A 67 1.88 8.27 -1.60
N ASP A 68 1.67 9.56 -1.36
CA ASP A 68 2.73 10.52 -1.04
C ASP A 68 3.48 10.13 0.24
N VAL A 69 2.75 9.72 1.30
CA VAL A 69 3.36 9.31 2.58
C VAL A 69 4.25 8.07 2.44
N ILE A 70 3.91 7.15 1.54
CA ILE A 70 4.72 5.94 1.26
C ILE A 70 5.77 6.17 0.17
N GLY A 71 5.76 7.33 -0.50
CA GLY A 71 6.71 7.69 -1.56
C GLY A 71 6.37 7.15 -2.94
N VAL A 72 5.11 6.81 -3.20
CA VAL A 72 4.61 6.46 -4.54
C VAL A 72 4.37 7.75 -5.33
N LYS A 73 4.90 7.82 -6.55
CA LYS A 73 4.61 8.91 -7.49
C LYS A 73 3.60 8.44 -8.52
N PHE A 74 2.54 9.21 -8.68
CA PHE A 74 1.59 9.05 -9.79
C PHE A 74 2.13 9.91 -10.95
N THR A 75 2.49 9.26 -12.05
CA THR A 75 2.89 9.89 -13.33
C THR A 75 1.69 10.12 -14.21
#